data_AF-A0A285LRX5-F1
#
_entry.id   AF-A0A285LRX5-F1
#
_cell.length_a   1.000
_cell.length_b   1.000
_cell.length_c   1.000
_cell.angle_alpha   90.00
_cell.angle_beta   90.00
_cell.angle_gamma   90.00
#
_symmetry.space_group_name_H-M   'P 1'
#
loop_
_entity.id
_entity.type
_entity.pdbx_description
1 polymer ?
#
loop_
_entity_poly.entity_id
_entity_poly.type
_entity_poly.pdbx_seq_one_letter_code
_entity_poly.pdbx_strand_id
1 'polypeptide(L)'
;MPHNPTVDPATTRTALVVVAHPRPDSLTAHIAELATRRLTADGYRIDLLDLHAENFDPRMTAADLPEWGNREKAYSPEVENHMRRILAADVIVAVFPVYWMQVPAILKGWIDRVWNYGFAYGRSKPRLAGKRMLWLGLAGVADDDALVEFMQDALSAQLNDGIAYYCGFTHSSVGLLPGAEEKRQRLDAAGNLLLDEALTGAVRDAHYAGLENRALGFVDDFLAADRVPA
;
A
#
# COMPACT_ATOMS: atom_id res chain seq x y z
N MET A 1 36.83 6.82 -15.51
CA MET A 1 35.91 5.67 -15.58
C MET A 1 35.19 5.58 -14.24
N PRO A 2 33.94 6.06 -14.10
CA PRO A 2 33.22 5.89 -12.84
C PRO A 2 32.89 4.41 -12.67
N HIS A 3 33.33 3.85 -11.54
CA HIS A 3 33.08 2.48 -11.14
C HIS A 3 31.60 2.37 -10.79
N ASN A 4 30.81 1.71 -11.64
CA ASN A 4 29.43 1.39 -11.32
C ASN A 4 29.46 0.27 -10.27
N PRO A 5 28.97 0.46 -9.04
CA PRO A 5 29.05 -0.58 -8.02
C PRO A 5 28.20 -1.76 -8.48
N THR A 6 28.85 -2.90 -8.71
CA THR A 6 28.18 -4.18 -8.93
C THR A 6 27.48 -4.57 -7.64
N VAL A 7 26.16 -4.44 -7.63
CA VAL A 7 25.31 -4.85 -6.50
C VAL A 7 25.34 -6.38 -6.42
N ASP A 8 25.74 -6.92 -5.27
CA ASP A 8 25.74 -8.36 -5.01
C ASP A 8 24.28 -8.86 -4.86
N PRO A 9 23.83 -9.80 -5.71
CA PRO A 9 22.47 -10.36 -5.62
C PRO A 9 22.19 -11.07 -4.30
N ALA A 10 23.21 -11.49 -3.53
CA ALA A 10 23.03 -12.09 -2.20
C ALA A 10 22.70 -11.07 -1.09
N THR A 11 22.92 -9.77 -1.32
CA THR A 11 22.69 -8.69 -0.33
C THR A 11 21.64 -7.66 -0.76
N THR A 12 21.08 -7.80 -1.97
CA THR A 12 20.14 -6.82 -2.51
C THR A 12 18.76 -6.95 -1.86
N ARG A 13 18.36 -5.94 -1.08
CA ARG A 13 17.03 -5.87 -0.48
C ARG A 13 15.96 -5.73 -1.56
N THR A 14 14.80 -6.35 -1.38
CA THR A 14 13.68 -6.28 -2.33
C THR A 14 12.51 -5.50 -1.72
N ALA A 15 11.94 -4.58 -2.49
CA ALA A 15 10.70 -3.90 -2.16
C ALA A 15 9.59 -4.37 -3.11
N LEU A 16 8.48 -4.86 -2.55
CA LEU A 16 7.26 -5.14 -3.31
C LEU A 16 6.38 -3.90 -3.31
N VAL A 17 6.25 -3.23 -4.45
CA VAL A 17 5.35 -2.09 -4.61
C VAL A 17 4.04 -2.58 -5.20
N VAL A 18 2.95 -2.50 -4.44
CA VAL A 18 1.62 -2.97 -4.85
C VAL A 18 0.77 -1.78 -5.28
N VAL A 19 0.26 -1.79 -6.51
CA VAL A 19 -0.59 -0.73 -7.06
C VAL A 19 -2.00 -1.26 -7.28
N ALA A 20 -2.99 -0.52 -6.78
CA ALA A 20 -4.41 -0.90 -6.83
C ALA A 20 -5.25 0.20 -7.48
N HIS A 21 -5.00 0.50 -8.75
CA HIS A 21 -5.79 1.47 -9.52
C HIS A 21 -6.02 1.01 -10.97
N PRO A 22 -7.24 1.12 -11.53
CA PRO A 22 -7.55 0.60 -12.86
C PRO A 22 -6.93 1.42 -14.01
N ARG A 23 -6.61 2.69 -13.75
CA ARG A 23 -6.00 3.59 -14.74
C ARG A 23 -4.49 3.77 -14.49
N PRO A 24 -3.63 3.51 -15.49
CA PRO A 24 -2.19 3.70 -15.38
C PRO A 24 -1.75 5.17 -15.40
N ASP A 25 -2.60 6.08 -15.88
CA ASP A 25 -2.37 7.53 -15.89
C ASP A 25 -2.93 8.25 -14.66
N SER A 26 -3.21 7.49 -13.58
CA SER A 26 -3.79 8.04 -12.35
C SER A 26 -2.75 8.67 -11.43
N LEU A 27 -3.22 9.55 -10.55
CA LEU A 27 -2.41 10.06 -9.45
C LEU A 27 -1.87 8.92 -8.56
N THR A 28 -2.65 7.86 -8.33
CA THR A 28 -2.19 6.68 -7.59
C THR A 28 -0.99 6.01 -8.28
N ALA A 29 -1.05 5.82 -9.60
CA ALA A 29 0.05 5.24 -10.37
C ALA A 29 1.30 6.15 -10.34
N HIS A 30 1.12 7.46 -10.46
CA HIS A 30 2.20 8.44 -10.35
C HIS A 30 2.88 8.42 -8.97
N ILE A 31 2.11 8.36 -7.88
CA ILE A 31 2.65 8.25 -6.52
C ILE A 31 3.37 6.91 -6.31
N ALA A 32 2.87 5.82 -6.90
CA ALA A 32 3.56 4.54 -6.88
C ALA A 32 4.90 4.59 -7.63
N GLU A 33 4.98 5.31 -8.75
CA GLU A 33 6.22 5.53 -9.47
C GLU A 33 7.23 6.36 -8.64
N LEU A 34 6.76 7.42 -7.97
CA LEU A 34 7.60 8.21 -7.06
C LEU A 34 8.16 7.37 -5.92
N ALA A 35 7.33 6.57 -5.25
CA ALA A 35 7.77 5.65 -4.21
C ALA A 35 8.78 4.63 -4.76
N THR A 36 8.52 4.07 -5.94
CA THR A 36 9.42 3.14 -6.65
C THR A 36 10.78 3.75 -6.91
N ARG A 37 10.84 4.98 -7.43
CA ARG A 37 12.09 5.72 -7.66
C ARG A 37 12.84 5.95 -6.35
N ARG A 38 12.14 6.35 -5.29
CA ARG A 38 12.75 6.61 -3.98
C ARG A 38 13.32 5.35 -3.32
N LEU A 39 12.60 4.23 -3.39
CA LEU A 39 13.05 2.92 -2.91
C LEU A 39 14.26 2.42 -3.71
N THR A 40 14.25 2.61 -5.03
CA THR A 40 15.40 2.28 -5.89
C THR A 40 16.63 3.10 -5.50
N ALA A 41 16.47 4.39 -5.21
CA ALA A 41 17.54 5.25 -4.73
C ALA A 41 18.09 4.82 -3.35
N ASP A 42 17.28 4.13 -2.53
CA ASP A 42 17.70 3.50 -1.27
C ASP A 42 18.36 2.11 -1.47
N GLY A 43 18.56 1.69 -2.72
CA GLY A 43 19.21 0.43 -3.07
C GLY A 43 18.29 -0.80 -3.02
N TYR A 44 16.97 -0.64 -3.03
CA TYR A 44 16.06 -1.77 -3.21
C TYR A 44 15.96 -2.17 -4.67
N ARG A 45 15.94 -3.48 -4.91
CA ARG A 45 15.35 -4.05 -6.13
C ARG A 45 13.83 -3.96 -6.02
N ILE A 46 13.20 -3.44 -7.06
CA ILE A 46 11.74 -3.29 -7.10
C ILE A 46 11.12 -4.53 -7.72
N ASP A 47 10.13 -5.07 -7.02
CA ASP A 47 9.11 -5.96 -7.57
C ASP A 47 7.79 -5.18 -7.65
N LEU A 48 7.34 -4.81 -8.85
CA LEU A 48 6.11 -4.04 -9.04
C LEU A 48 4.93 -4.99 -9.27
N LEU A 49 3.95 -4.97 -8.37
CA LEU A 49 2.69 -5.71 -8.45
C LEU A 49 1.56 -4.74 -8.76
N ASP A 50 1.26 -4.54 -10.03
CA ASP A 50 0.04 -3.83 -10.45
C ASP A 50 -1.10 -4.87 -10.56
N LEU A 51 -2.01 -4.84 -9.59
CA LEU A 51 -3.08 -5.83 -9.49
C LEU A 51 -4.03 -5.79 -10.70
N HIS A 52 -4.24 -4.61 -11.29
CA HIS A 52 -5.09 -4.46 -12.46
C HIS A 52 -4.37 -4.91 -13.72
N ALA A 53 -3.10 -4.52 -13.91
CA ALA A 53 -2.32 -4.93 -15.07
C ALA A 53 -2.06 -6.45 -15.09
N GLU A 54 -1.93 -7.07 -13.92
CA GLU A 54 -1.80 -8.52 -13.77
C GLU A 54 -3.14 -9.28 -13.83
N ASN A 55 -4.28 -8.58 -13.99
CA ASN A 55 -5.63 -9.15 -14.05
C ASN A 55 -5.98 -10.03 -12.83
N PHE A 56 -5.53 -9.64 -11.64
CA PHE A 56 -5.79 -10.39 -10.42
C PHE A 56 -7.31 -10.49 -10.15
N ASP A 57 -7.84 -11.70 -9.92
CA ASP A 57 -9.24 -11.89 -9.55
C ASP A 57 -9.44 -11.67 -8.04
N PRO A 58 -10.16 -10.64 -7.57
CA PRO A 58 -10.27 -10.39 -6.14
C PRO A 58 -11.29 -11.28 -5.44
N ARG A 59 -12.05 -12.11 -6.16
CA ARG A 59 -13.14 -12.88 -5.57
C ARG A 59 -12.61 -14.12 -4.86
N MET A 60 -12.70 -14.11 -3.53
CA MET A 60 -12.43 -15.30 -2.74
C MET A 60 -13.44 -16.40 -3.03
N THR A 61 -12.95 -17.63 -3.19
CA THR A 61 -13.75 -18.84 -3.44
C THR A 61 -13.53 -19.87 -2.34
N ALA A 62 -14.30 -20.97 -2.37
CA ALA A 62 -14.10 -22.08 -1.43
C ALA A 62 -12.69 -22.69 -1.50
N ALA A 63 -12.02 -22.61 -2.67
CA ALA A 63 -10.65 -23.08 -2.83
C ALA A 63 -9.65 -22.25 -2.01
N ASP A 64 -9.96 -20.97 -1.74
CA ASP A 64 -9.11 -20.07 -0.97
C ASP A 64 -9.33 -20.24 0.56
N LEU A 65 -10.42 -20.87 0.99
CA LEU A 65 -10.71 -21.06 2.41
C LEU A 65 -9.65 -21.93 3.12
N PRO A 66 -9.35 -21.68 4.40
CA PRO A 66 -8.40 -22.48 5.16
C PRO A 66 -8.89 -23.92 5.35
N GLU A 67 -7.96 -24.88 5.26
CA GLU A 67 -8.17 -26.23 5.76
C GLU A 67 -7.69 -26.28 7.22
N TRP A 68 -8.62 -26.17 8.16
CA TRP A 68 -8.29 -26.14 9.58
C TRP A 68 -7.55 -27.43 9.99
N GLY A 69 -6.31 -27.28 10.45
CA GLY A 69 -5.41 -28.40 10.77
C GLY A 69 -4.30 -28.62 9.73
N ASN A 70 -4.45 -28.08 8.51
CA ASN A 70 -3.45 -28.14 7.45
C ASN A 70 -2.85 -26.73 7.20
N ARG A 71 -1.69 -26.45 7.81
CA ARG A 71 -0.98 -25.17 7.62
C ARG A 71 -0.14 -25.11 6.34
N GLU A 72 0.02 -26.25 5.67
CA GLU A 72 0.80 -26.36 4.42
C GLU A 72 -0.12 -26.63 3.23
N LYS A 73 -1.40 -26.22 3.32
CA LYS A 73 -2.33 -26.28 2.19
C LYS A 73 -1.70 -25.55 1.00
N ALA A 74 -1.68 -26.22 -0.15
CA ALA A 74 -1.33 -25.60 -1.41
C ALA A 74 -2.53 -24.84 -1.96
N TYR A 75 -2.33 -23.57 -2.30
CA TYR A 75 -3.33 -22.72 -2.93
C TYR A 75 -3.19 -22.71 -4.45
N SER A 76 -4.02 -21.91 -5.13
CA SER A 76 -3.92 -21.78 -6.59
C SER A 76 -2.53 -21.27 -7.01
N PRO A 77 -2.05 -21.59 -8.23
CA PRO A 77 -0.76 -21.10 -8.71
C PRO A 77 -0.60 -19.58 -8.66
N GLU A 78 -1.69 -18.83 -8.88
CA GLU A 78 -1.74 -17.38 -8.74
C GLU A 78 -1.47 -16.95 -7.29
N VAL A 79 -2.20 -17.52 -6.32
CA VAL A 79 -2.02 -17.20 -4.89
C VAL A 79 -0.61 -17.54 -4.42
N GLU A 80 -0.11 -18.73 -4.76
CA GLU A 80 1.26 -19.17 -4.43
C GLU A 80 2.32 -18.24 -5.05
N ASN A 81 2.07 -17.72 -6.25
CA ASN A 81 2.95 -16.72 -6.87
C ASN A 81 3.04 -15.44 -6.05
N HIS A 82 1.90 -14.91 -5.59
CA HIS A 82 1.89 -13.68 -4.79
C HIS A 82 2.49 -13.91 -3.39
N MET A 83 2.24 -15.07 -2.78
CA MET A 83 2.91 -15.47 -1.52
C MET A 83 4.43 -15.47 -1.66
N ARG A 84 4.97 -15.98 -2.76
CA ARG A 84 6.42 -16.00 -3.02
C ARG A 84 6.99 -14.58 -3.17
N ARG A 85 6.28 -13.67 -3.83
CA ARG A 85 6.69 -12.26 -3.97
C ARG A 85 6.74 -11.56 -2.62
N ILE A 86 5.72 -11.78 -1.77
CA ILE A 86 5.69 -11.31 -0.38
C ILE A 86 6.89 -11.86 0.43
N LEU A 87 7.19 -13.16 0.29
CA LEU A 87 8.32 -13.78 0.99
C LEU A 87 9.67 -13.24 0.53
N ALA A 88 9.82 -12.94 -0.76
CA ALA A 88 11.04 -12.37 -1.32
C ALA A 88 11.27 -10.90 -0.94
N ALA A 89 10.22 -10.18 -0.54
CA ALA A 89 10.29 -8.76 -0.19
C ALA A 89 10.69 -8.53 1.28
N ASP A 90 11.58 -7.59 1.52
CA ASP A 90 11.90 -7.08 2.86
C ASP A 90 10.89 -6.04 3.31
N VAL A 91 10.44 -5.21 2.36
CA VAL A 91 9.42 -4.18 2.56
C VAL A 91 8.33 -4.30 1.51
N ILE A 92 7.11 -3.95 1.90
CA ILE A 92 5.97 -3.91 1.00
C ILE A 92 5.37 -2.51 1.09
N VAL A 93 5.13 -1.88 -0.05
CA VAL A 93 4.50 -0.55 -0.13
C VAL A 93 3.25 -0.68 -0.98
N ALA A 94 2.08 -0.58 -0.38
CA ALA A 94 0.81 -0.59 -1.09
C ALA A 94 0.35 0.85 -1.36
N VAL A 95 0.05 1.17 -2.61
CA VAL A 95 -0.41 2.50 -3.05
C VAL A 95 -1.79 2.38 -3.67
N PHE A 96 -2.76 3.08 -3.10
CA PHE A 96 -4.17 2.90 -3.43
C PHE A 96 -4.99 4.17 -3.19
N PRO A 97 -6.10 4.38 -3.92
CA PRO A 97 -7.11 5.35 -3.52
C PRO A 97 -7.92 4.81 -2.32
N VAL A 98 -8.21 5.66 -1.35
CA VAL A 98 -9.08 5.33 -0.21
C VAL A 98 -10.53 5.33 -0.70
N TYR A 99 -11.14 4.16 -0.76
CA TYR A 99 -12.55 3.98 -1.11
C TYR A 99 -13.33 3.53 0.11
N TRP A 100 -14.35 4.30 0.49
CA TRP A 100 -15.21 3.99 1.63
C TRP A 100 -14.45 3.69 2.93
N MET A 101 -13.48 4.56 3.28
CA MET A 101 -12.62 4.41 4.47
C MET A 101 -11.76 3.14 4.47
N GLN A 102 -11.48 2.58 3.29
CA GLN A 102 -10.78 1.31 3.12
C GLN A 102 -9.96 1.24 1.83
N VAL A 103 -9.20 0.15 1.69
CA VAL A 103 -8.52 -0.21 0.44
C VAL A 103 -9.54 -0.58 -0.66
N PRO A 104 -9.22 -0.41 -1.96
CA PRO A 104 -10.09 -0.83 -3.05
C PRO A 104 -10.39 -2.32 -3.01
N ALA A 105 -11.54 -2.74 -3.56
CA ALA A 105 -11.96 -4.13 -3.58
C ALA A 105 -10.90 -5.09 -4.16
N ILE A 106 -10.13 -4.64 -5.17
CA ILE A 106 -9.06 -5.46 -5.74
C ILE A 106 -7.93 -5.75 -4.74
N LEU A 107 -7.54 -4.75 -3.96
CA LEU A 107 -6.51 -4.87 -2.94
C LEU A 107 -7.04 -5.64 -1.73
N LYS A 108 -8.30 -5.41 -1.34
CA LYS A 108 -8.95 -6.19 -0.29
C LYS A 108 -9.06 -7.67 -0.67
N GLY A 109 -9.42 -7.97 -1.91
CA GLY A 109 -9.46 -9.34 -2.43
C GLY A 109 -8.08 -9.98 -2.50
N TRP A 110 -7.03 -9.21 -2.81
CA TRP A 110 -5.65 -9.70 -2.73
C TRP A 110 -5.28 -10.11 -1.32
N ILE A 111 -5.64 -9.29 -0.33
CA ILE A 111 -5.48 -9.60 1.09
C ILE A 111 -6.25 -10.89 1.44
N ASP A 112 -7.53 -10.95 1.10
CA ASP A 112 -8.42 -12.08 1.46
C ASP A 112 -7.97 -13.40 0.86
N ARG A 113 -7.49 -13.38 -0.40
CA ARG A 113 -7.09 -14.59 -1.13
C ARG A 113 -5.64 -14.99 -0.89
N VAL A 114 -4.75 -14.06 -0.54
CA VAL A 114 -3.30 -14.34 -0.44
C VAL A 114 -2.82 -14.43 1.01
N TRP A 115 -3.39 -13.68 1.94
CA TRP A 115 -2.96 -13.69 3.36
C TRP A 115 -3.65 -14.80 4.15
N ASN A 116 -3.46 -16.03 3.67
CA ASN A 116 -4.12 -17.22 4.15
C ASN A 116 -3.56 -17.80 5.46
N TYR A 117 -4.39 -18.65 6.08
CA TYR A 117 -4.00 -19.51 7.20
C TYR A 117 -2.81 -20.39 6.84
N GLY A 118 -1.84 -20.51 7.75
CA GLY A 118 -0.60 -21.23 7.49
C GLY A 118 0.41 -20.45 6.67
N PHE A 119 0.01 -19.38 5.99
CA PHE A 119 0.95 -18.44 5.35
C PHE A 119 1.14 -17.19 6.20
N ALA A 120 0.14 -16.30 6.22
CA ALA A 120 0.22 -14.99 6.88
C ALA A 120 -0.13 -15.08 8.37
N TYR A 121 -1.01 -16.00 8.77
CA TYR A 121 -1.40 -16.17 10.18
C TYR A 121 -1.53 -17.65 10.59
N GLY A 122 -1.76 -17.89 11.88
CA GLY A 122 -2.03 -19.23 12.42
C GLY A 122 -0.78 -20.05 12.80
N ARG A 123 0.42 -19.46 12.75
CA ARG A 123 1.68 -20.04 13.25
C ARG A 123 2.14 -19.31 14.51
N SER A 124 2.84 -20.03 15.40
CA SER A 124 3.53 -19.41 16.54
C SER A 124 4.79 -18.63 16.11
N LYS A 125 5.38 -18.99 14.97
CA LYS A 125 6.44 -18.23 14.29
C LYS A 125 5.89 -17.71 12.96
N PRO A 126 5.50 -16.43 12.86
CA PRO A 126 4.96 -15.86 11.63
C PRO A 126 5.97 -15.94 10.48
N ARG A 127 5.50 -16.22 9.26
CA ARG A 127 6.36 -16.16 8.06
C ARG A 127 6.70 -14.74 7.64
N LEU A 128 5.92 -13.76 8.11
CA LEU A 128 6.09 -12.35 7.78
C LEU A 128 6.84 -11.57 8.86
N ALA A 129 7.37 -12.26 9.89
CA ALA A 129 8.28 -11.68 10.85
C ALA A 129 9.52 -11.09 10.15
N GLY A 130 10.00 -9.96 10.64
CA GLY A 130 11.08 -9.16 10.05
C GLY A 130 10.67 -8.29 8.85
N LYS A 131 9.48 -8.51 8.26
CA LYS A 131 8.99 -7.71 7.12
C LYS A 131 8.28 -6.46 7.60
N ARG A 132 8.31 -5.42 6.75
CA ARG A 132 7.72 -4.10 7.05
C ARG A 132 6.73 -3.68 5.97
N MET A 133 5.68 -2.96 6.36
CA MET A 133 4.59 -2.54 5.47
C MET A 133 4.37 -1.02 5.52
N LEU A 134 4.26 -0.37 4.37
CA LEU A 134 3.78 1.00 4.24
C LEU A 134 2.50 1.02 3.40
N TRP A 135 1.46 1.66 3.92
CA TRP A 135 0.20 1.87 3.23
C TRP A 135 0.08 3.34 2.82
N LEU A 136 0.11 3.63 1.52
CA LEU A 136 -0.09 4.98 0.97
C LEU A 136 -1.51 5.09 0.41
N GLY A 137 -2.38 5.71 1.21
CA GLY A 137 -3.79 5.90 0.86
C GLY A 137 -4.04 7.32 0.35
N LEU A 138 -4.51 7.47 -0.89
CA LEU A 138 -4.91 8.76 -1.46
C LEU A 138 -6.39 9.03 -1.19
N ALA A 139 -6.71 10.12 -0.51
CA ALA A 139 -8.08 10.46 -0.13
C ALA A 139 -8.56 11.75 -0.80
N GLY A 140 -9.81 11.74 -1.28
CA GLY A 140 -10.42 12.90 -1.94
C GLY A 140 -10.81 14.04 -0.99
N VAL A 141 -10.86 13.77 0.33
CA VAL A 141 -11.09 14.80 1.36
C VAL A 141 -10.05 15.92 1.24
N ALA A 142 -10.45 17.18 1.46
CA ALA A 142 -9.51 18.30 1.49
C ALA A 142 -8.45 18.10 2.60
N ASP A 143 -7.27 18.65 2.40
CA ASP A 143 -6.12 18.49 3.30
C ASP A 143 -6.29 19.18 4.66
N ASP A 144 -7.06 20.27 4.70
CA ASP A 144 -7.41 21.04 5.90
C ASP A 144 -8.71 20.56 6.57
N ASP A 145 -9.32 19.47 6.10
CA ASP A 145 -10.59 19.00 6.62
C ASP A 145 -10.42 18.24 7.95
N ALA A 146 -11.32 18.49 8.90
CA ALA A 146 -11.32 17.83 10.21
C ALA A 146 -11.48 16.30 10.13
N LEU A 147 -12.03 15.77 9.03
CA LEU A 147 -12.14 14.33 8.82
C LEU A 147 -10.79 13.63 8.63
N VAL A 148 -9.74 14.36 8.23
CA VAL A 148 -8.42 13.77 7.92
C VAL A 148 -7.85 12.98 9.09
N GLU A 149 -7.91 13.52 10.31
CA GLU A 149 -7.40 12.86 11.52
C GLU A 149 -8.17 11.57 11.80
N PHE A 150 -9.50 11.62 11.74
CA PHE A 150 -10.34 10.43 11.88
C PHE A 150 -10.05 9.37 10.81
N MET A 151 -9.83 9.78 9.56
CA MET A 151 -9.45 8.87 8.48
C MET A 151 -8.11 8.20 8.74
N GLN A 152 -7.11 8.95 9.21
CA GLN A 152 -5.79 8.43 9.55
C GLN A 152 -5.88 7.38 10.67
N ASP A 153 -6.64 7.67 11.73
CA ASP A 153 -6.82 6.75 12.86
C ASP A 153 -7.54 5.47 12.44
N ALA A 154 -8.65 5.62 11.70
CA ALA A 154 -9.44 4.49 11.23
C ALA A 154 -8.63 3.57 10.30
N LEU A 155 -7.87 4.15 9.37
CA LEU A 155 -7.01 3.37 8.47
C LEU A 155 -5.85 2.72 9.23
N SER A 156 -5.23 3.43 10.18
CA SER A 156 -4.14 2.88 11.00
C SER A 156 -4.60 1.69 11.82
N ALA A 157 -5.73 1.79 12.52
CA ALA A 157 -6.28 0.68 13.30
C ALA A 157 -6.60 -0.53 12.42
N GLN A 158 -7.20 -0.31 11.24
CA GLN A 158 -7.60 -1.42 10.36
C GLN A 158 -6.40 -2.06 9.64
N LEU A 159 -5.46 -1.26 9.14
CA LEU A 159 -4.36 -1.74 8.29
C LEU A 159 -3.12 -2.14 9.09
N ASN A 160 -2.71 -1.33 10.08
CA ASN A 160 -1.55 -1.66 10.90
C ASN A 160 -1.91 -2.75 11.91
N ASP A 161 -2.97 -2.56 12.69
CA ASP A 161 -3.26 -3.48 13.80
C ASP A 161 -4.11 -4.66 13.34
N GLY A 162 -5.20 -4.36 12.62
CA GLY A 162 -6.15 -5.38 12.17
C GLY A 162 -5.57 -6.37 11.17
N ILE A 163 -4.59 -5.94 10.37
CA ILE A 163 -4.02 -6.79 9.33
C ILE A 163 -2.53 -7.04 9.51
N ALA A 164 -1.68 -6.01 9.47
CA ALA A 164 -0.23 -6.22 9.45
C ALA A 164 0.28 -6.86 10.76
N TYR A 165 -0.12 -6.34 11.92
CA TYR A 165 0.21 -6.90 13.22
C TYR A 165 -0.34 -8.33 13.36
N TYR A 166 -1.60 -8.56 12.97
CA TYR A 166 -2.20 -9.90 12.99
C TYR A 166 -1.42 -10.92 12.15
N CYS A 167 -0.83 -10.48 11.03
CA CYS A 167 0.00 -11.30 10.16
C CYS A 167 1.49 -11.37 10.60
N GLY A 168 1.87 -10.68 11.68
CA GLY A 168 3.20 -10.71 12.27
C GLY A 168 4.25 -9.85 11.55
N PHE A 169 3.84 -8.81 10.81
CA PHE A 169 4.79 -7.79 10.33
C PHE A 169 5.44 -7.10 11.52
N THR A 170 6.73 -6.80 11.43
CA THR A 170 7.46 -6.15 12.54
C THR A 170 7.22 -4.65 12.62
N HIS A 171 6.85 -4.03 11.50
CA HIS A 171 6.49 -2.63 11.45
C HIS A 171 5.47 -2.38 10.35
N SER A 172 4.45 -1.58 10.66
CA SER A 172 3.45 -1.11 9.69
C SER A 172 3.15 0.36 9.95
N SER A 173 2.99 1.14 8.88
CA SER A 173 2.58 2.55 8.97
C SER A 173 1.63 2.91 7.84
N VAL A 174 0.76 3.89 8.08
CA VAL A 174 -0.17 4.44 7.09
C VAL A 174 0.22 5.88 6.81
N GLY A 175 0.52 6.20 5.56
CA GLY A 175 0.61 7.56 5.06
C GLY A 175 -0.67 7.93 4.33
N LEU A 176 -1.53 8.74 4.97
CA LEU A 176 -2.72 9.29 4.35
C LEU A 176 -2.37 10.55 3.54
N LEU A 177 -2.79 10.57 2.27
CA LEU A 177 -2.60 11.67 1.33
C LEU A 177 -3.95 12.29 0.99
N PRO A 178 -4.50 13.21 1.81
CA PRO A 178 -5.69 13.97 1.48
C PRO A 178 -5.40 14.99 0.37
N GLY A 179 -6.46 15.52 -0.23
CA GLY A 179 -6.38 16.45 -1.36
C GLY A 179 -6.13 15.74 -2.69
N ALA A 180 -6.48 14.46 -2.82
CA ALA A 180 -6.31 13.74 -4.09
C ALA A 180 -7.26 14.24 -5.19
N GLU A 181 -8.30 14.99 -4.83
CA GLU A 181 -9.26 15.60 -5.75
C GLU A 181 -9.05 17.12 -5.88
N GLU A 182 -9.31 17.64 -7.07
CA GLU A 182 -9.16 19.07 -7.38
C GLU A 182 -10.32 19.94 -6.86
N LYS A 183 -11.42 19.30 -6.42
CA LYS A 183 -12.64 19.97 -5.99
C LYS A 183 -12.98 19.58 -4.57
N ARG A 184 -13.00 20.55 -3.66
CA ARG A 184 -13.46 20.32 -2.29
C ARG A 184 -14.96 20.05 -2.29
N GLN A 185 -15.35 18.99 -1.61
CA GLN A 185 -16.76 18.65 -1.36
C GLN A 185 -17.16 19.05 0.06
N ARG A 186 -18.32 19.69 0.23
CA ARG A 186 -18.91 20.02 1.54
C ARG A 186 -20.43 19.87 1.54
N LEU A 187 -20.99 19.54 2.70
CA LEU A 187 -22.44 19.53 2.92
C LEU A 187 -22.90 20.88 3.48
N ASP A 188 -23.95 21.45 2.90
CA ASP A 188 -24.63 22.60 3.50
C ASP A 188 -25.68 22.17 4.54
N ALA A 189 -26.28 23.14 5.23
CA ALA A 189 -27.29 22.90 6.25
C ALA A 189 -28.59 22.27 5.71
N ALA A 190 -28.82 22.31 4.40
CA ALA A 190 -29.95 21.68 3.73
C ALA A 190 -29.62 20.26 3.21
N GLY A 191 -28.39 19.79 3.38
CA GLY A 191 -27.93 18.48 2.92
C GLY A 191 -27.50 18.44 1.46
N ASN A 192 -27.30 19.59 0.81
CA ASN A 192 -26.77 19.63 -0.55
C ASN A 192 -25.25 19.45 -0.55
N LEU A 193 -24.76 18.68 -1.53
CA LEU A 193 -23.34 18.61 -1.82
C LEU A 193 -22.92 19.81 -2.66
N LEU A 194 -22.07 20.64 -2.07
CA LEU A 194 -21.40 21.75 -2.73
C LEU A 194 -20.00 21.30 -3.15
N LEU A 195 -19.63 21.62 -4.39
CA LEU A 195 -18.30 21.40 -4.93
C LEU A 195 -17.68 22.77 -5.23
N ASP A 196 -16.49 23.01 -4.71
CA ASP A 196 -15.73 24.21 -5.06
C ASP A 196 -15.24 24.13 -6.52
N GLU A 197 -14.81 25.27 -7.08
CA GLU A 197 -14.19 25.28 -8.40
C GLU A 197 -12.91 24.44 -8.40
N ALA A 198 -12.61 23.79 -9.53
CA ALA A 198 -11.39 23.01 -9.65
C ALA A 198 -10.16 23.92 -9.55
N LEU A 199 -9.12 23.46 -8.85
CA LEU A 199 -7.83 24.12 -8.86
C LEU A 199 -7.28 24.22 -10.28
N THR A 200 -6.70 25.36 -10.64
CA THR A 200 -6.08 25.58 -11.97
C THR A 200 -4.74 26.30 -11.88
N GLY A 201 -3.96 26.20 -12.96
CA GLY A 201 -2.67 26.89 -13.10
C GLY A 201 -1.70 26.61 -11.94
N ALA A 202 -0.97 27.65 -11.53
CA ALA A 202 0.06 27.54 -10.51
C ALA A 202 -0.44 27.02 -9.14
N VAL A 203 -1.71 27.26 -8.80
CA VAL A 203 -2.29 26.77 -7.53
C VAL A 203 -2.44 25.26 -7.56
N ARG A 204 -2.95 24.72 -8.69
CA ARG A 204 -3.04 23.27 -8.91
C ARG A 204 -1.67 22.60 -8.89
N ASP A 205 -0.69 23.21 -9.54
CA ASP A 205 0.67 22.66 -9.60
C ASP A 205 1.32 22.64 -8.21
N ALA A 206 1.17 23.72 -7.43
CA ALA A 206 1.66 23.77 -6.05
C ALA A 206 0.96 22.75 -5.14
N HIS A 207 -0.35 22.56 -5.31
CA HIS A 207 -1.13 21.57 -4.56
C HIS A 207 -0.60 20.15 -4.77
N TYR A 208 -0.43 19.74 -6.03
CA TYR A 208 0.07 18.40 -6.34
C TYR A 208 1.56 18.22 -5.99
N ALA A 209 2.38 19.26 -6.13
CA ALA A 209 3.77 19.22 -5.62
C ALA A 209 3.80 19.01 -4.09
N GLY A 210 2.90 19.64 -3.35
CA GLY A 210 2.74 19.42 -1.91
C GLY A 210 2.32 17.98 -1.56
N LEU A 211 1.40 17.39 -2.35
CA LEU A 211 1.00 15.98 -2.21
C LEU A 211 2.17 15.03 -2.49
N GLU A 212 2.93 15.26 -3.55
CA GLU A 212 4.13 14.47 -3.89
C GLU A 212 5.19 14.52 -2.77
N ASN A 213 5.46 15.71 -2.23
CA ASN A 213 6.42 15.89 -1.14
C ASN A 213 6.00 15.12 0.12
N ARG A 214 4.71 15.13 0.47
CA ARG A 214 4.19 14.34 1.60
C ARG A 214 4.32 12.84 1.34
N ALA A 215 4.03 12.39 0.12
CA ALA A 215 4.17 10.97 -0.23
C ALA A 215 5.61 10.48 -0.10
N LEU A 216 6.58 11.28 -0.57
CA LEU A 216 8.01 10.98 -0.41
C LEU A 216 8.42 11.02 1.08
N GLY A 217 7.91 11.99 1.85
CA GLY A 217 8.14 12.07 3.30
C GLY A 217 7.71 10.79 4.02
N PHE A 218 6.53 10.23 3.72
CA PHE A 218 6.10 8.96 4.30
C PHE A 218 7.01 7.78 3.92
N VAL A 219 7.52 7.75 2.68
CA VAL A 219 8.49 6.73 2.25
C VAL A 219 9.82 6.90 3.01
N ASP A 220 10.28 8.13 3.20
CA ASP A 220 11.50 8.45 3.95
C ASP A 220 11.40 8.06 5.42
N ASP A 221 10.31 8.47 6.08
CA ASP A 221 10.03 8.13 7.48
C ASP A 221 9.94 6.61 7.68
N PHE A 222 9.26 5.93 6.76
CA PHE A 222 9.20 4.48 6.75
C PHE A 222 10.60 3.86 6.57
N LEU A 223 11.44 4.36 5.67
CA LEU A 223 12.79 3.81 5.50
C LEU A 223 13.70 4.06 6.71
N ALA A 224 13.52 5.22 7.37
CA ALA A 224 14.29 5.63 8.54
C ALA A 224 13.91 4.88 9.82
N ALA A 225 12.66 4.44 9.96
CA ALA A 225 12.21 3.71 11.14
C ALA A 225 13.00 2.41 11.36
N ASP A 226 13.22 2.08 12.64
CA ASP A 226 14.09 1.00 13.09
C ASP A 226 13.70 -0.36 12.47
N ARG A 227 14.73 -1.12 12.07
CA ARG A 227 14.55 -2.49 11.60
C ARG A 227 14.54 -3.41 12.81
N VAL A 228 13.38 -3.98 13.11
CA VAL A 228 13.31 -5.07 14.09
C VAL A 228 13.68 -6.38 13.38
N PRO A 229 14.70 -7.11 13.85
CA PRO A 229 15.08 -8.41 13.27
C PRO A 229 13.94 -9.43 13.38
N ALA A 230 13.93 -10.40 12.47
CA ALA A 230 13.02 -11.55 12.50
C ALA A 230 13.33 -12.53 13.64
#